data_AF-A0A850TLJ1-F1
#
_entry.id   AF-A0A850TLJ1-F1
#
_cell.length_a   1.000
_cell.length_b   1.000
_cell.length_c   1.000
_cell.angle_alpha   90.00
_cell.angle_beta   90.00
_cell.angle_gamma   90.00
#
_symmetry.space_group_name_H-M   'P 1'
#
loop_
_entity.id
_entity.type
_entity.pdbx_description
1 polymer ?
#
loop_
_entity_poly.entity_id
_entity_poly.type
_entity_poly.pdbx_seq_one_letter_code
_entity_poly.pdbx_strand_id
1 'polypeptide(L)'
;MGVEKTKGFCQIVVSPNFRDGISYLIQSAGLGGMKHNTVLMAWPQSWKQTENRFSWKNFVDTVRETTAAQQALLVAKNIDLFPTNQERFTEGNIDVWWIVHDGGMLMLLPFLLRQHKVWRKCKMRIFTVAQMDDNSIQMKKDLQMFLYHLRLNAEVEVVEMFENDISAFTYEKTLMMEQRSQMLKQMQLSKNEREREV
;
A
#
# COMPACT_ATOMS: atom_id res chain seq x y z
N MET A 1 9.95 -2.22 -23.01
CA MET A 1 9.23 -3.30 -22.29
C MET A 1 9.94 -4.66 -22.32
N GLY A 2 10.61 -5.05 -23.41
CA GLY A 2 11.25 -6.37 -23.52
C GLY A 2 12.41 -6.64 -22.53
N VAL A 3 13.20 -5.62 -22.19
CA VAL A 3 14.36 -5.76 -21.27
C VAL A 3 13.90 -6.07 -19.84
N GLU A 4 12.94 -5.33 -19.31
CA GLU A 4 12.37 -5.54 -17.97
C GLU A 4 11.30 -6.63 -17.89
N LYS A 5 11.03 -7.32 -19.02
CA LYS A 5 10.05 -8.41 -19.13
C LYS A 5 8.63 -8.01 -18.70
N THR A 6 8.30 -6.73 -18.73
CA THR A 6 6.96 -6.22 -18.42
C THR A 6 6.04 -6.39 -19.63
N LYS A 7 4.91 -7.06 -19.44
CA LYS A 7 3.83 -7.14 -20.43
C LYS A 7 2.82 -6.03 -20.12
N GLY A 8 2.51 -5.19 -21.09
CA GLY A 8 1.56 -4.10 -20.90
C GLY A 8 1.41 -3.24 -22.15
N PHE A 9 0.68 -2.15 -21.99
CA PHE A 9 0.43 -1.15 -23.02
C PHE A 9 1.13 0.15 -22.65
N CYS A 10 1.53 0.92 -23.66
CA CYS A 10 2.08 2.25 -23.46
C CYS A 10 1.05 3.29 -23.89
N GLN A 11 0.80 4.28 -23.03
CA GLN A 11 -0.06 5.41 -23.33
C GLN A 11 0.73 6.68 -23.03
N ILE A 12 0.70 7.62 -23.98
CA ILE A 12 1.39 8.92 -23.89
C ILE A 12 0.35 10.00 -24.08
N VAL A 13 0.40 11.03 -23.25
CA VAL A 13 -0.46 12.21 -23.35
C VAL A 13 0.42 13.45 -23.53
N VAL A 14 0.00 14.37 -24.40
CA VAL A 14 0.62 15.69 -24.55
C VAL A 14 -0.34 16.69 -23.93
N SER A 15 0.13 17.43 -22.92
CA SER A 15 -0.67 18.43 -22.19
C SER A 15 0.12 19.73 -22.01
N PRO A 16 -0.57 20.88 -21.85
CA PRO A 16 0.11 22.16 -21.62
C PRO A 16 0.91 22.21 -20.31
N ASN A 17 0.51 21.42 -19.31
CA ASN A 17 1.21 21.30 -18.05
C ASN A 17 1.19 19.85 -17.52
N PHE A 18 2.13 19.55 -16.63
CA PHE A 18 2.33 18.20 -16.09
C PHE A 18 1.14 17.69 -15.26
N ARG A 19 0.56 18.57 -14.43
CA ARG A 19 -0.55 18.24 -13.53
C ARG A 19 -1.75 17.72 -14.32
N ASP A 20 -2.17 18.44 -15.35
CA ASP A 20 -3.33 18.07 -16.15
C ASP A 20 -3.06 16.78 -16.93
N GLY A 21 -1.84 16.59 -17.44
CA GLY A 21 -1.44 15.34 -18.10
C GLY A 21 -1.56 14.12 -17.19
N ILE A 22 -1.08 14.22 -15.94
CA ILE A 22 -1.23 13.15 -14.95
C ILE A 22 -2.71 12.92 -14.61
N SER A 23 -3.48 13.99 -14.37
CA SER A 23 -4.91 13.88 -14.08
C SER A 23 -5.67 13.19 -15.22
N TYR A 24 -5.36 13.51 -16.49
CA TYR A 24 -5.96 12.83 -17.65
C TYR A 24 -5.63 11.33 -17.67
N LEU A 25 -4.38 10.95 -17.40
CA LEU A 25 -3.99 9.54 -17.39
C LEU A 25 -4.68 8.76 -16.25
N ILE A 26 -4.77 9.34 -15.06
CA ILE A 26 -5.45 8.71 -13.91
C ILE A 26 -6.91 8.42 -14.25
N GLN A 27 -7.62 9.40 -14.82
CA GLN A 27 -9.06 9.30 -15.07
C GLN A 27 -9.42 8.47 -16.31
N SER A 28 -8.59 8.50 -17.35
CA SER A 28 -8.97 8.01 -18.68
C SER A 28 -8.15 6.84 -19.22
N ALA A 29 -7.05 6.44 -18.56
CA ALA A 29 -6.25 5.32 -19.03
C ALA A 29 -7.03 3.99 -18.91
N GLY A 30 -7.02 3.22 -20.01
CA GLY A 30 -7.77 1.98 -20.15
C GLY A 30 -8.85 2.04 -21.22
N LEU A 31 -9.57 0.93 -21.40
CA LEU A 31 -10.66 0.81 -22.39
C LEU A 31 -11.83 0.03 -21.79
N GLY A 32 -13.00 0.66 -21.70
CA GLY A 32 -14.20 0.02 -21.15
C GLY A 32 -14.00 -0.42 -19.70
N GLY A 33 -14.22 -1.71 -19.42
CA GLY A 33 -13.98 -2.31 -18.10
C GLY A 33 -12.49 -2.58 -17.79
N MET A 34 -11.61 -2.57 -18.79
CA MET A 34 -10.17 -2.73 -18.59
C MET A 34 -9.55 -1.39 -18.19
N LYS A 35 -9.65 -1.05 -16.90
CA LYS A 35 -9.07 0.14 -16.29
C LYS A 35 -8.05 -0.24 -15.23
N HIS A 36 -7.10 0.65 -14.98
CA HIS A 36 -6.15 0.48 -13.88
C HIS A 36 -6.86 0.73 -12.54
N ASN A 37 -6.39 0.05 -11.49
CA ASN A 37 -6.91 0.15 -10.13
C ASN A 37 -5.85 0.66 -9.13
N THR A 38 -4.62 0.87 -9.60
CA THR A 38 -3.49 1.27 -8.77
C THR A 38 -2.58 2.17 -9.58
N VAL A 39 -2.30 3.36 -9.04
CA VAL A 39 -1.27 4.26 -9.54
C VAL A 39 0.03 3.94 -8.80
N LEU A 40 1.10 3.67 -9.55
CA LEU A 40 2.45 3.49 -9.00
C LEU A 40 3.32 4.66 -9.43
N MET A 41 3.94 5.35 -8.48
CA MET A 41 4.85 6.46 -8.77
C MET A 41 6.09 6.45 -7.88
N ALA A 42 7.13 7.17 -8.31
CA ALA A 42 8.33 7.38 -7.51
C ALA A 42 8.15 8.53 -6.52
N TRP A 43 8.85 8.45 -5.39
CA TRP A 43 8.96 9.55 -4.43
C TRP A 43 9.64 10.78 -5.07
N PRO A 44 9.14 12.01 -4.85
CA PRO A 44 9.77 13.22 -5.39
C PRO A 44 11.16 13.43 -4.78
N GLN A 45 12.20 13.29 -5.61
CA GLN A 45 13.58 13.60 -5.22
C GLN A 45 13.78 15.10 -5.05
N SER A 46 14.73 15.48 -4.18
CA SER A 46 15.14 16.88 -3.98
C SER A 46 14.01 17.87 -3.66
N TRP A 47 12.88 17.38 -3.14
CA TRP A 47 11.69 18.20 -2.89
C TRP A 47 11.89 19.34 -1.88
N LYS A 48 12.93 19.23 -1.04
CA LYS A 48 13.34 20.25 -0.06
C LYS A 48 14.19 21.37 -0.69
N GLN A 49 14.70 21.19 -1.90
CA GLN A 49 15.52 22.20 -2.57
C GLN A 49 14.61 23.32 -3.09
N THR A 50 14.99 24.56 -2.79
CA THR A 50 14.23 25.78 -3.11
C THR A 50 14.00 25.99 -4.61
N GLU A 51 14.87 25.43 -5.45
CA GLU A 51 14.82 25.54 -6.91
C GLU A 51 13.73 24.66 -7.54
N ASN A 52 13.25 23.61 -6.85
CA ASN A 52 12.29 22.65 -7.40
C ASN A 52 10.96 22.62 -6.64
N ARG A 53 10.32 23.80 -6.49
CA ARG A 53 9.02 23.92 -5.80
C ARG A 53 7.88 23.12 -6.45
N PHE A 54 7.99 22.80 -7.74
CA PHE A 54 6.94 22.09 -8.46
C PHE A 54 6.92 20.58 -8.16
N SER A 55 8.05 19.99 -7.73
CA SER A 55 8.17 18.54 -7.51
C SER A 55 7.23 18.01 -6.42
N TRP A 56 7.20 18.64 -5.23
CA TRP A 56 6.31 18.19 -4.15
C TRP A 56 4.84 18.53 -4.43
N LYS A 57 4.56 19.65 -5.08
CA LYS A 57 3.19 20.06 -5.41
C LYS A 57 2.56 19.09 -6.40
N ASN A 58 3.28 18.72 -7.45
CA ASN A 58 2.83 17.72 -8.42
C ASN A 58 2.60 16.36 -7.75
N PHE A 59 3.45 15.97 -6.81
CA PHE A 59 3.25 14.76 -6.01
C PHE A 59 1.93 14.83 -5.21
N VAL A 60 1.72 15.89 -4.43
CA VAL A 60 0.49 16.07 -3.63
C VAL A 60 -0.76 16.11 -4.51
N ASP A 61 -0.70 16.79 -5.65
CA ASP A 61 -1.80 16.82 -6.60
C ASP A 61 -2.07 15.40 -7.15
N THR A 62 -1.04 14.63 -7.50
CA THR A 62 -1.19 13.23 -7.93
C THR A 62 -1.87 12.37 -6.86
N VAL A 63 -1.51 12.55 -5.58
CA VAL A 63 -2.19 11.86 -4.46
C VAL A 63 -3.68 12.21 -4.45
N ARG A 64 -4.02 13.50 -4.50
CA ARG A 64 -5.41 13.97 -4.48
C ARG A 64 -6.23 13.42 -5.64
N GLU A 65 -5.69 13.47 -6.85
CA GLU A 65 -6.35 12.98 -8.06
C GLU A 65 -6.56 11.45 -8.00
N THR A 66 -5.57 10.70 -7.51
CA THR A 66 -5.67 9.24 -7.34
C THR A 66 -6.74 8.87 -6.32
N THR A 67 -6.77 9.55 -5.18
CA THR A 67 -7.79 9.33 -4.14
C THR A 67 -9.18 9.72 -4.64
N ALA A 68 -9.31 10.84 -5.36
CA ALA A 68 -10.59 11.26 -5.95
C ALA A 68 -11.11 10.27 -7.00
N ALA A 69 -10.20 9.61 -7.73
CA ALA A 69 -10.51 8.54 -8.67
C ALA A 69 -10.80 7.18 -7.99
N GLN A 70 -10.75 7.10 -6.65
CA GLN A 70 -10.95 5.88 -5.86
C GLN A 70 -9.99 4.74 -6.26
N GLN A 71 -8.75 5.10 -6.60
CA GLN A 71 -7.71 4.15 -6.95
C GLN A 71 -6.71 3.99 -5.82
N ALA A 72 -6.06 2.82 -5.73
CA ALA A 72 -4.96 2.65 -4.80
C ALA A 72 -3.74 3.44 -5.28
N LEU A 73 -2.91 3.89 -4.34
CA LEU A 73 -1.66 4.58 -4.63
C LEU A 73 -0.48 3.83 -4.01
N LEU A 74 0.54 3.56 -4.81
CA LEU A 74 1.82 3.04 -4.36
C LEU A 74 2.92 4.05 -4.67
N VAL A 75 3.68 4.41 -3.63
CA VAL A 75 4.80 5.35 -3.77
C VAL A 75 6.10 4.62 -3.43
N ALA A 76 6.94 4.43 -4.43
CA ALA A 76 8.25 3.80 -4.25
C ALA A 76 9.32 4.86 -3.96
N LYS A 77 9.96 4.77 -2.79
CA LYS A 77 11.02 5.68 -2.38
C LYS A 77 12.39 5.06 -2.61
N ASN A 78 13.36 5.88 -3.03
CA ASN A 78 14.73 5.46 -3.35
C ASN A 78 14.77 4.34 -4.41
N ILE A 79 14.02 4.52 -5.50
CA ILE A 79 13.88 3.52 -6.57
C ILE A 79 15.22 3.11 -7.20
N ASP A 80 16.22 3.99 -7.17
CA ASP A 80 17.55 3.73 -7.71
C ASP A 80 18.30 2.64 -6.93
N LEU A 81 17.84 2.33 -5.71
CA LEU A 81 18.39 1.25 -4.86
C LEU A 81 17.62 -0.07 -4.99
N PHE A 82 16.59 -0.13 -5.83
CA PHE A 82 15.84 -1.37 -6.02
C PHE A 82 16.68 -2.40 -6.80
N PRO A 83 16.54 -3.69 -6.47
CA PRO A 83 17.27 -4.74 -7.17
C PRO A 83 16.78 -4.86 -8.61
N THR A 84 17.72 -5.14 -9.51
CA THR A 84 17.42 -5.54 -10.88
C THR A 84 16.93 -6.98 -10.94
N ASN A 85 16.42 -7.38 -12.10
CA ASN A 85 15.95 -8.75 -12.36
C ASN A 85 17.02 -9.84 -12.23
N GLN A 86 18.30 -9.47 -12.15
CA GLN A 86 19.44 -10.39 -12.02
C GLN A 86 19.89 -10.56 -10.57
N GLU A 87 19.66 -9.56 -9.73
CA GLU A 87 20.04 -9.55 -8.32
C GLU A 87 19.01 -10.31 -7.49
N ARG A 88 19.35 -11.55 -7.12
CA ARG A 88 18.48 -12.40 -6.31
C ARG A 88 18.99 -12.41 -4.88
N PHE A 89 18.11 -12.05 -3.94
CA PHE A 89 18.43 -12.19 -2.53
C PHE A 89 18.53 -13.67 -2.17
N THR A 90 19.61 -14.03 -1.49
CA THR A 90 19.81 -15.37 -0.90
C THR A 90 19.06 -15.50 0.42
N GLU A 91 18.96 -14.40 1.15
CA GLU A 91 18.23 -14.20 2.39
C GLU A 91 17.85 -12.72 2.55
N GLY A 92 16.99 -12.41 3.52
CA GLY A 92 16.57 -11.05 3.81
C GLY A 92 15.15 -11.01 4.37
N ASN A 93 14.69 -9.82 4.74
CA ASN A 93 13.35 -9.60 5.30
C ASN A 93 12.57 -8.61 4.45
N ILE A 94 11.25 -8.82 4.40
CA ILE A 94 10.26 -7.85 3.93
C ILE A 94 9.45 -7.47 5.16
N ASP A 95 9.70 -6.26 5.64
CA ASP A 95 9.10 -5.74 6.85
C ASP A 95 7.87 -4.89 6.49
N VAL A 96 6.73 -5.26 7.06
CA VAL A 96 5.44 -4.60 6.84
C VAL A 96 5.03 -3.91 8.13
N TRP A 97 4.95 -2.59 8.11
CA TRP A 97 4.45 -1.79 9.22
C TRP A 97 2.94 -1.57 9.05
N TRP A 98 2.16 -2.41 9.72
CA TRP A 98 0.70 -2.36 9.70
C TRP A 98 0.18 -1.43 10.81
N ILE A 99 0.29 -0.13 10.55
CA ILE A 99 -0.11 0.92 11.50
C ILE A 99 -1.60 1.27 11.33
N VAL A 100 -2.16 1.12 10.12
CA VAL A 100 -3.54 1.44 9.77
C VAL A 100 -4.17 0.29 8.98
N HIS A 101 -5.47 0.05 9.17
CA HIS A 101 -6.22 -0.93 8.39
C HIS A 101 -6.47 -0.42 6.97
N ASP A 102 -5.89 -1.09 5.98
CA ASP A 102 -5.92 -0.76 4.56
C ASP A 102 -6.68 -1.81 3.72
N GLY A 103 -7.56 -2.59 4.37
CA GLY A 103 -8.29 -3.69 3.72
C GLY A 103 -7.42 -4.90 3.34
N GLY A 104 -6.20 -5.02 3.89
CA GLY A 104 -5.32 -6.18 3.70
C GLY A 104 -4.37 -6.07 2.50
N MET A 105 -4.34 -4.91 1.83
CA MET A 105 -3.44 -4.66 0.71
C MET A 105 -1.96 -4.78 1.13
N LEU A 106 -1.60 -4.31 2.33
CA LEU A 106 -0.26 -4.37 2.93
C LEU A 106 0.22 -5.81 3.17
N MET A 107 -0.70 -6.78 3.29
CA MET A 107 -0.36 -8.21 3.34
C MET A 107 -0.28 -8.85 1.95
N LEU A 108 -1.12 -8.39 1.02
CA LEU A 108 -1.15 -8.90 -0.35
C LEU A 108 0.12 -8.57 -1.13
N LEU A 109 0.60 -7.33 -1.04
CA LEU A 109 1.79 -6.88 -1.78
C LEU A 109 3.06 -7.72 -1.49
N PRO A 110 3.49 -7.93 -0.24
CA PRO A 110 4.67 -8.74 0.05
C PRO A 110 4.45 -10.21 -0.32
N PHE A 111 3.22 -10.73 -0.21
CA PHE A 111 2.89 -12.07 -0.66
C PHE A 111 3.12 -12.25 -2.18
N LEU A 112 2.63 -11.30 -2.99
CA LEU A 112 2.84 -11.30 -4.44
C LEU A 112 4.33 -11.10 -4.79
N LEU A 113 5.01 -10.20 -4.08
CA LEU A 113 6.42 -9.91 -4.31
C LEU A 113 7.29 -11.15 -4.10
N ARG A 114 7.02 -11.95 -3.07
CA ARG A 114 7.73 -13.21 -2.77
C ARG A 114 7.51 -14.32 -3.80
N GLN A 115 6.51 -14.20 -4.68
CA GLN A 115 6.39 -15.13 -5.81
C GLN A 115 7.48 -14.90 -6.86
N HIS A 116 8.06 -13.70 -6.90
CA HIS A 116 9.12 -13.37 -7.85
C HIS A 116 10.49 -13.90 -7.38
N LYS A 117 11.30 -14.38 -8.34
CA LYS A 117 12.63 -14.99 -8.09
C LYS A 117 13.61 -14.13 -7.28
N VAL A 118 13.46 -12.80 -7.33
CA VAL A 118 14.31 -11.83 -6.62
C VAL A 118 14.07 -11.90 -5.11
N TRP A 119 12.80 -11.96 -4.70
CA TRP A 119 12.36 -11.83 -3.31
C TRP A 119 11.92 -13.16 -2.67
N ARG A 120 11.92 -14.25 -3.45
CA ARG A 120 11.41 -15.57 -3.04
C ARG A 120 12.05 -16.13 -1.76
N LYS A 121 13.30 -15.78 -1.49
CA LYS A 121 14.03 -16.23 -0.29
C LYS A 121 13.91 -15.28 0.90
N CYS A 122 13.27 -14.12 0.73
CA CYS A 122 13.02 -13.21 1.83
C CYS A 122 11.93 -13.76 2.76
N LYS A 123 12.08 -13.49 4.06
CA LYS A 123 11.08 -13.75 5.10
C LYS A 123 10.16 -12.54 5.24
N MET A 124 8.91 -12.76 5.61
CA MET A 124 7.94 -11.68 5.83
C MET A 124 7.79 -11.44 7.32
N ARG A 125 7.90 -10.19 7.76
CA ARG A 125 7.67 -9.78 9.15
C ARG A 125 6.62 -8.68 9.19
N ILE A 126 5.63 -8.81 10.06
CA ILE A 126 4.53 -7.87 10.21
C ILE A 126 4.64 -7.25 11.60
N PHE A 127 4.77 -5.93 11.61
CA PHE A 127 4.82 -5.09 12.80
C PHE A 127 3.48 -4.37 12.91
N THR A 128 2.74 -4.61 13.98
CA THR A 128 1.53 -3.86 14.31
C THR A 128 1.80 -2.98 15.52
N VAL A 129 1.12 -1.84 15.60
CA VAL A 129 1.27 -0.89 16.71
C VAL A 129 0.13 -1.07 17.69
N ALA A 130 0.46 -1.19 18.98
CA ALA A 130 -0.50 -1.23 20.09
C ALA A 130 -0.32 0.03 20.96
N GLN A 131 -1.43 0.54 21.50
CA GLN A 131 -1.44 1.58 22.52
C GLN A 131 -1.24 0.97 23.92
N MET A 132 -0.93 1.81 24.92
CA MET A 132 -0.63 1.34 26.28
C MET A 132 -1.81 0.66 26.99
N ASP A 133 -3.03 0.95 26.55
CA ASP A 133 -4.29 0.38 27.03
C ASP A 133 -4.74 -0.85 26.21
N ASP A 134 -4.09 -1.15 25.09
CA ASP A 134 -4.37 -2.32 24.27
C ASP A 134 -3.80 -3.61 24.89
N ASN A 135 -4.50 -4.72 24.64
CA ASN A 135 -3.96 -6.04 24.98
C ASN A 135 -3.03 -6.55 23.87
N SER A 136 -1.75 -6.15 23.91
CA SER A 136 -0.71 -6.55 22.95
C SER A 136 -0.60 -8.07 22.75
N ILE A 137 -0.81 -8.86 23.80
CA ILE A 137 -0.74 -10.33 23.74
C ILE A 137 -1.90 -10.90 22.92
N GLN A 138 -3.11 -10.41 23.17
CA GLN A 138 -4.30 -10.85 22.45
C GLN A 138 -4.22 -10.43 20.98
N MET A 139 -3.84 -9.18 20.71
CA MET A 139 -3.66 -8.65 19.36
C MET A 139 -2.66 -9.49 18.54
N LYS A 140 -1.55 -9.89 19.16
CA LYS A 140 -0.57 -10.79 18.52
C LYS A 140 -1.19 -12.14 18.14
N LYS A 141 -1.94 -12.76 19.06
CA LYS A 141 -2.58 -14.06 18.81
C LYS A 141 -3.61 -13.98 17.70
N ASP A 142 -4.45 -12.95 17.70
CA ASP A 142 -5.51 -12.76 16.70
C ASP A 142 -4.92 -12.54 15.32
N LEU A 143 -3.86 -11.73 15.22
CA LEU A 143 -3.16 -11.51 13.96
C LEU A 143 -2.46 -12.79 13.46
N GLN A 144 -1.85 -13.57 14.36
CA GLN A 144 -1.27 -14.88 13.99
C GLN A 144 -2.33 -15.86 13.48
N MET A 145 -3.49 -15.94 14.14
CA MET A 145 -4.62 -16.76 13.71
C MET A 145 -5.17 -16.31 12.36
N PHE A 146 -5.29 -15.00 12.14
CA PHE A 146 -5.73 -14.43 10.88
C PHE A 146 -4.78 -14.81 9.72
N LEU A 147 -3.47 -14.66 9.91
CA LEU A 147 -2.47 -15.05 8.92
C LEU A 147 -2.48 -16.56 8.65
N TYR A 148 -2.67 -17.37 9.69
CA TYR A 148 -2.82 -18.83 9.55
C TYR A 148 -3.99 -19.19 8.63
N HIS A 149 -5.16 -18.56 8.82
CA HIS A 149 -6.32 -18.78 7.96
C HIS A 149 -6.08 -18.34 6.51
N LEU A 150 -5.30 -17.27 6.30
CA LEU A 150 -4.88 -16.81 4.98
C LEU A 150 -3.73 -17.63 4.38
N ARG A 151 -3.15 -18.58 5.12
CA ARG A 151 -1.95 -19.34 4.73
C ARG A 151 -0.76 -18.45 4.39
N LEU A 152 -0.66 -17.31 5.08
CA LEU A 152 0.46 -16.38 4.96
C LEU A 152 1.52 -16.72 5.99
N ASN A 153 2.71 -17.10 5.53
CA ASN A 153 3.85 -17.35 6.41
C ASN A 153 4.59 -16.03 6.69
N ALA A 154 4.28 -15.43 7.84
CA ALA A 154 4.90 -14.23 8.38
C ALA A 154 5.16 -14.33 9.89
N GLU A 155 6.24 -13.69 10.33
CA GLU A 155 6.48 -13.43 11.75
C GLU A 155 5.67 -12.19 12.18
N VAL A 156 5.09 -12.21 13.38
CA VAL A 156 4.27 -11.11 13.91
C VAL A 156 4.92 -10.52 15.15
N GLU A 157 5.09 -9.21 15.15
CA GLU A 157 5.59 -8.42 16.26
C GLU A 157 4.61 -7.28 16.57
N VAL A 158 4.33 -7.09 17.85
CA VAL A 158 3.49 -5.99 18.35
C VAL A 158 4.43 -5.00 19.01
N VAL A 159 4.41 -3.76 18.52
CA VAL A 159 5.26 -2.68 19.02
C VAL A 159 4.38 -1.69 19.78
N GLU A 160 4.69 -1.49 21.04
CA GLU A 160 3.98 -0.52 21.88
C GLU A 160 4.52 0.89 21.60
N MET A 161 3.62 1.83 21.30
CA MET A 161 3.97 3.24 21.04
C MET A 161 3.07 4.17 21.83
N PHE A 162 3.59 5.35 22.18
CA PHE A 162 2.78 6.37 22.85
C PHE A 162 1.83 7.04 21.86
N GLU A 163 0.66 7.45 22.34
CA GLU A 163 -0.39 8.06 21.51
C GLU A 163 0.09 9.29 20.73
N ASN A 164 0.98 10.10 21.32
CA ASN A 164 1.55 11.28 20.67
C ASN A 164 2.31 10.93 19.38
N ASP A 165 3.00 9.78 19.35
CA ASP A 165 3.83 9.35 18.23
C ASP A 165 3.00 8.86 17.04
N ILE A 166 1.75 8.43 17.28
CA ILE A 166 0.83 7.88 16.28
C ILE A 166 -0.44 8.71 16.07
N SER A 167 -0.53 9.88 16.71
CA SER A 167 -1.72 10.74 16.76
C SER A 167 -2.34 11.04 15.39
N ALA A 168 -1.51 11.25 14.35
CA ALA A 168 -1.96 11.47 12.98
C ALA A 168 -2.73 10.26 12.39
N PHE A 169 -2.39 9.04 12.83
CA PHE A 169 -3.00 7.80 12.38
C PHE A 169 -4.22 7.40 13.24
N THR A 170 -4.21 7.72 14.54
CA THR A 170 -5.31 7.42 15.46
C THR A 170 -6.61 8.14 15.09
N TYR A 171 -6.53 9.42 14.69
CA TYR A 171 -7.71 10.20 14.29
C TYR A 171 -8.37 9.67 13.01
N GLU A 172 -7.56 9.34 12.00
CA GLU A 172 -8.04 8.84 10.72
C GLU A 172 -8.58 7.40 10.83
N LYS A 173 -7.99 6.57 11.69
CA LYS A 173 -8.44 5.20 11.99
C LYS A 173 -9.89 5.19 12.48
N THR A 174 -10.27 6.08 13.40
CA THR A 174 -11.64 6.14 13.93
C THR A 174 -12.67 6.52 12.86
N LEU A 175 -12.39 7.56 12.07
CA LEU A 175 -13.31 8.04 11.03
C LEU A 175 -13.48 7.02 9.88
N MET A 176 -12.38 6.40 9.44
CA MET A 176 -12.39 5.39 8.39
C MET A 176 -13.03 4.07 8.85
N MET A 177 -12.88 3.69 10.13
CA MET A 177 -13.54 2.52 10.70
C MET A 177 -15.07 2.64 10.67
N GLU A 178 -15.61 3.83 10.96
CA GLU A 178 -17.04 4.08 10.87
C GLU A 178 -17.56 3.98 9.42
N GLN A 179 -16.87 4.58 8.46
CA GLN A 179 -17.23 4.47 7.04
C GLN A 179 -17.10 3.03 6.52
N ARG A 180 -16.05 2.29 6.92
CA ARG A 180 -15.87 0.88 6.56
C ARG A 180 -17.01 0.02 7.12
N SER A 181 -17.41 0.24 8.37
CA SER A 181 -18.55 -0.47 8.97
C SER A 181 -19.85 -0.24 8.20
N GLN A 182 -20.07 0.97 7.69
CA GLN A 182 -21.22 1.28 6.83
C GLN A 182 -21.13 0.59 5.46
N MET A 183 -19.94 0.55 4.84
CA MET A 183 -19.73 -0.12 3.56
C MET A 183 -19.91 -1.64 3.67
N LEU A 184 -19.36 -2.27 4.71
CA LEU A 184 -19.52 -3.71 4.97
C LEU A 184 -20.97 -4.10 5.24
N LYS A 185 -21.78 -3.21 5.83
CA LYS A 185 -23.23 -3.42 5.98
C LYS A 185 -23.95 -3.41 4.63
N GLN A 186 -23.47 -2.64 3.66
CA GLN A 186 -24.01 -2.59 2.30
C GLN A 186 -23.56 -3.79 1.45
N MET A 187 -22.38 -4.36 1.76
CA MET A 187 -21.93 -5.60 1.14
C MET A 187 -22.76 -6.78 1.69
N GLN A 188 -23.32 -7.60 0.80
CA GLN A 188 -24.05 -8.82 1.14
C GLN A 188 -23.09 -9.95 1.53
N LEU A 189 -22.21 -9.68 2.50
CA LEU A 189 -21.22 -10.64 2.99
C LEU A 189 -21.94 -11.85 3.58
N SER A 190 -21.42 -13.03 3.26
CA SER A 190 -21.87 -14.26 3.88
C SER A 190 -21.60 -14.23 5.39
N LYS A 191 -22.35 -15.04 6.16
CA LYS A 191 -22.22 -15.10 7.61
C LYS A 191 -20.76 -15.39 8.06
N ASN A 192 -20.07 -16.25 7.31
CA ASN A 192 -18.67 -16.62 7.55
C ASN A 192 -17.67 -15.49 7.24
N GLU A 193 -17.99 -14.58 6.31
CA GLU A 193 -17.15 -13.42 6.00
C GLU A 193 -17.33 -12.32 7.05
N ARG A 194 -18.56 -12.12 7.54
CA ARG A 194 -18.84 -11.17 8.63
C ARG A 194 -18.13 -11.54 9.93
N GLU A 195 -18.10 -12.83 10.28
CA GLU A 195 -17.47 -13.32 11.51
C GLU A 195 -15.92 -13.24 11.49
N ARG A 196 -15.30 -13.05 10.31
CA ARG A 196 -13.83 -12.92 10.17
C ARG A 196 -13.32 -11.48 10.18
N GLU A 197 -14.23 -10.50 10.06
CA GLU A 197 -13.89 -9.07 10.03
C GLU A 197 -14.16 -8.34 11.36
N VAL A 198 -14.76 -9.01 12.36
CA VAL A 198 -14.99 -8.50 13.72
C VAL A 198 -13.84 -8.87 14.64
#